data_AF-A0AAE5VPU1-F1
#
_entry.id   AF-A0AAE5VPU1-F1
#
_cell.length_a   1.000
_cell.length_b   1.000
_cell.length_c   1.000
_cell.angle_alpha   90.00
_cell.angle_beta   90.00
_cell.angle_gamma   90.00
#
_symmetry.space_group_name_H-M   'P 1'
#
loop_
_entity.id
_entity.type
_entity.pdbx_description
1 polymer ?
#
loop_
_entity_poly.entity_id
_entity_poly.type
_entity_poly.pdbx_seq_one_letter_code
_entity_poly.pdbx_strand_id
1 'polypeptide(L)'
;MNTDSGVTKKRRKAHSPGTKHDAEGYGLSREEANERRGAGWWVNLRRRGHKIVRLFKDSIYGSNDAAYKAARAYRDAIIEAIPPATNHEQAVLLRKNNQSGISGVRRIESREGDAWQATLMTNDGQKRENFTVSKFGELAAKSMAIAQRRKWLADLPVTHLAYAHHAAEVAQEHFADDLIPVSDVMPESHLTADEIEARIQSINDDFDKARPKRLRVRIKYYHGSRLSVFVSDAGKPAKRKLVQINTRRMEKLEVLTEAKAKVEAAIAEFYDRDTAKWFMGAHGNALLAEDAFHVREGFNVLVMVEAKKSAV
;
A
#
# COMPACT_ATOMS: atom_id res chain seq x y z
N MET A 1 25.28 -1.66 -45.58
CA MET A 1 24.32 -0.71 -44.98
C MET A 1 23.78 -1.34 -43.71
N ASN A 2 24.44 -1.11 -42.57
CA ASN A 2 24.00 -1.58 -41.26
C ASN A 2 23.50 -0.37 -40.48
N THR A 3 22.20 -0.33 -40.19
CA THR A 3 21.54 0.71 -39.39
C THR A 3 21.58 0.31 -37.92
N ASP A 4 22.66 0.70 -37.24
CA ASP A 4 22.75 0.63 -35.78
C ASP A 4 21.89 1.75 -35.16
N SER A 5 20.77 1.37 -34.57
CA SER A 5 19.81 2.28 -33.95
C SER A 5 20.13 2.41 -32.47
N GLY A 6 20.99 3.38 -32.15
CA GLY A 6 21.32 3.79 -30.79
C GLY A 6 20.09 4.30 -30.03
N VAL A 7 19.44 3.44 -29.26
CA VAL A 7 18.42 3.84 -28.29
C VAL A 7 19.11 4.52 -27.12
N THR A 8 19.17 5.85 -27.18
CA THR A 8 19.60 6.69 -26.07
C THR A 8 18.64 6.53 -24.89
N LYS A 9 19.05 5.77 -23.87
CA LYS A 9 18.37 5.73 -22.57
C LYS A 9 18.43 7.13 -21.95
N LYS A 10 17.38 7.94 -22.16
CA LYS A 10 17.14 9.17 -21.38
C LYS A 10 17.09 8.78 -19.89
N ARG A 11 18.21 8.98 -19.18
CA ARG A 11 18.26 9.01 -17.72
C ARG A 11 17.22 10.03 -17.25
N ARG A 12 16.07 9.55 -16.74
CA ARG A 12 15.09 10.40 -16.07
C ARG A 12 15.78 11.04 -14.88
N LYS A 13 15.98 12.37 -14.96
CA LYS A 13 16.52 13.17 -13.85
C LYS A 13 15.64 12.93 -12.63
N ALA A 14 16.26 12.52 -11.53
CA ALA A 14 15.63 12.46 -10.21
C ALA A 14 15.47 13.89 -9.69
N HIS A 15 14.38 14.55 -10.10
CA HIS A 15 13.68 15.68 -9.47
C HIS A 15 12.90 16.40 -10.58
N SER A 16 11.58 16.13 -10.65
CA SER A 16 10.65 17.08 -11.25
C SER A 16 10.02 17.86 -10.10
N PRO A 17 10.29 19.16 -9.95
CA PRO A 17 9.72 20.01 -8.89
C PRO A 17 8.20 20.27 -9.04
N GLY A 18 7.54 19.60 -9.99
CA GLY A 18 6.21 19.95 -10.48
C GLY A 18 5.06 19.01 -10.12
N THR A 19 5.30 17.83 -9.53
CA THR A 19 4.21 16.99 -9.02
C THR A 19 3.94 17.30 -7.56
N LYS A 20 3.39 18.50 -7.31
CA LYS A 20 2.60 18.75 -6.09
C LYS A 20 1.33 17.91 -6.25
N HIS A 21 1.38 16.65 -5.83
CA HIS A 21 0.20 15.79 -5.89
C HIS A 21 -0.90 16.41 -5.03
N ASP A 22 -2.10 16.51 -5.59
CA ASP A 22 -3.31 16.84 -4.87
C ASP A 22 -3.68 15.73 -3.88
N ALA A 23 -4.55 16.06 -2.92
CA ALA A 23 -5.02 15.11 -1.92
C ALA A 23 -5.69 13.88 -2.57
N GLU A 24 -6.19 14.00 -3.79
CA GLU A 24 -6.89 12.93 -4.49
C GLU A 24 -5.95 11.97 -5.25
N GLY A 25 -4.78 12.44 -5.70
CA GLY A 25 -3.83 11.66 -6.51
C GLY A 25 -2.56 11.21 -5.78
N TYR A 26 -2.19 11.81 -4.65
CA TYR A 26 -0.94 11.43 -3.96
C TYR A 26 -0.93 9.96 -3.58
N GLY A 27 0.06 9.22 -4.05
CA GLY A 27 0.26 7.80 -3.74
C GLY A 27 -0.84 6.87 -4.26
N LEU A 28 -1.78 7.35 -5.09
CA LEU A 28 -2.88 6.57 -5.65
C LEU A 28 -2.75 6.49 -7.17
N SER A 29 -2.93 5.30 -7.75
CA SER A 29 -2.96 5.14 -9.21
C SER A 29 -3.91 4.03 -9.62
N ARG A 30 -4.70 4.28 -10.67
CA ARG A 30 -5.61 3.30 -11.26
C ARG A 30 -4.86 2.25 -12.10
N GLU A 31 -5.16 0.97 -11.89
CA GLU A 31 -4.83 -0.14 -12.79
C GLU A 31 -6.10 -0.51 -13.56
N GLU A 32 -6.06 -0.38 -14.88
CA GLU A 32 -7.17 -0.79 -15.74
C GLU A 32 -7.23 -2.31 -15.93
N ALA A 33 -8.43 -2.81 -16.23
CA ALA A 33 -8.62 -4.21 -16.55
C ALA A 33 -7.89 -4.55 -17.86
N ASN A 34 -7.27 -5.73 -17.89
CA ASN A 34 -6.74 -6.33 -19.11
C ASN A 34 -7.15 -7.80 -19.19
N GLU A 35 -6.78 -8.46 -20.28
CA GLU A 35 -7.13 -9.87 -20.55
C GLU A 35 -6.77 -10.84 -19.42
N ARG A 36 -5.76 -10.52 -18.61
CA ARG A 36 -5.22 -11.41 -17.57
C ARG A 36 -5.53 -10.94 -16.15
N ARG A 37 -5.92 -9.68 -15.95
CA ARG A 37 -6.05 -9.04 -14.64
C ARG A 37 -7.26 -8.11 -14.62
N GLY A 38 -8.08 -8.25 -13.57
CA GLY A 38 -9.12 -7.27 -13.28
C GLY A 38 -8.52 -5.95 -12.78
N ALA A 39 -9.31 -4.88 -12.92
CA ALA A 39 -8.93 -3.53 -12.52
C ALA A 39 -8.82 -3.34 -10.99
N GLY A 40 -8.16 -2.26 -10.57
CA GLY A 40 -8.01 -1.90 -9.16
C GLY A 40 -7.24 -0.60 -8.94
N TRP A 41 -7.02 -0.26 -7.68
CA TRP A 41 -6.27 0.92 -7.26
C TRP A 41 -5.01 0.53 -6.51
N TRP A 42 -3.88 1.03 -6.96
CA TRP A 42 -2.61 0.93 -6.25
C TRP A 42 -2.48 2.07 -5.26
N VAL A 43 -2.10 1.71 -4.04
CA VAL A 43 -1.45 2.61 -3.10
C VAL A 43 0.04 2.37 -3.23
N ASN A 44 0.81 3.40 -3.57
CA ASN A 44 2.27 3.33 -3.70
C ASN A 44 2.90 4.62 -3.17
N LEU A 45 3.43 4.54 -1.96
CA LEU A 45 4.09 5.65 -1.30
C LEU A 45 5.32 5.19 -0.52
N ARG A 46 6.17 6.13 -0.12
CA ARG A 46 7.35 5.87 0.71
C ARG A 46 7.32 6.74 1.97
N ARG A 47 7.60 6.13 3.11
CA ARG A 47 7.75 6.82 4.40
C ARG A 47 8.98 6.28 5.13
N ARG A 48 9.87 7.17 5.60
CA ARG A 48 11.07 6.82 6.38
C ARG A 48 11.84 5.60 5.82
N GLY A 49 12.09 5.60 4.50
CA GLY A 49 12.79 4.49 3.81
C GLY A 49 11.94 3.26 3.45
N HIS A 50 10.75 3.10 4.03
CA HIS A 50 9.86 1.97 3.81
C HIS A 50 8.97 2.21 2.59
N LYS A 51 8.91 1.21 1.70
CA LYS A 51 8.05 1.24 0.51
C LYS A 51 6.72 0.58 0.82
N ILE A 52 5.65 1.36 0.86
CA ILE A 52 4.29 0.88 1.12
C ILE A 52 3.59 0.71 -0.24
N VAL A 53 3.29 -0.54 -0.59
CA VAL A 53 2.61 -0.89 -1.85
C VAL A 53 1.47 -1.85 -1.57
N ARG A 54 0.25 -1.48 -1.98
CA ARG A 54 -0.92 -2.36 -1.85
C ARG A 54 -1.90 -2.14 -3.00
N LEU A 55 -2.53 -3.22 -3.48
CA LEU A 55 -3.53 -3.19 -4.55
C LEU A 55 -4.93 -3.49 -4.00
N PHE A 56 -5.87 -2.61 -4.31
CA PHE A 56 -7.29 -2.71 -3.98
C PHE A 56 -8.07 -3.04 -5.25
N LYS A 57 -8.44 -4.32 -5.43
CA LYS A 57 -9.11 -4.78 -6.66
C LYS A 57 -10.60 -4.48 -6.66
N ASP A 58 -11.14 -4.09 -7.80
CA ASP A 58 -12.59 -3.89 -7.99
C ASP A 58 -13.37 -5.18 -7.69
N SER A 59 -12.81 -6.34 -8.05
CA SER A 59 -13.42 -7.66 -7.76
C SER A 59 -13.43 -8.05 -6.27
N ILE A 60 -12.74 -7.31 -5.41
CA ILE A 60 -12.77 -7.49 -3.95
C ILE A 60 -13.70 -6.47 -3.31
N TYR A 61 -13.71 -5.22 -3.80
CA TYR A 61 -14.48 -4.13 -3.21
C TYR A 61 -15.83 -3.85 -3.91
N GLY A 62 -16.11 -4.53 -5.01
CA GLY A 62 -17.38 -4.50 -5.74
C GLY A 62 -17.41 -3.49 -6.90
N SER A 63 -16.70 -2.37 -6.80
CA SER A 63 -16.68 -1.34 -7.84
C SER A 63 -15.37 -0.53 -7.84
N ASN A 64 -15.18 0.25 -8.91
CA ASN A 64 -14.09 1.22 -9.03
C ASN A 64 -14.11 2.25 -7.88
N ASP A 65 -15.27 2.83 -7.59
CA ASP A 65 -15.45 3.84 -6.52
C ASP A 65 -15.20 3.25 -5.13
N ALA A 66 -15.73 2.05 -4.84
CA ALA A 66 -15.50 1.38 -3.56
C ALA A 66 -14.01 1.01 -3.37
N ALA A 67 -13.35 0.55 -4.44
CA ALA A 67 -11.92 0.26 -4.41
C ALA A 67 -11.08 1.53 -4.22
N TYR A 68 -11.44 2.64 -4.87
CA TYR A 68 -10.79 3.95 -4.67
C TYR A 68 -10.92 4.43 -3.23
N LYS A 69 -12.14 4.42 -2.67
CA LYS A 69 -12.40 4.82 -1.28
C LYS A 69 -11.58 4.00 -0.29
N ALA A 70 -11.50 2.68 -0.48
CA ALA A 70 -10.68 1.82 0.37
C ALA A 70 -9.18 2.10 0.22
N ALA A 71 -8.70 2.32 -1.01
CA ALA A 71 -7.30 2.65 -1.26
C ALA A 71 -6.91 4.02 -0.65
N ARG A 72 -7.79 5.01 -0.77
CA ARG A 72 -7.62 6.34 -0.16
C ARG A 72 -7.60 6.24 1.36
N ALA A 73 -8.57 5.58 1.98
CA ALA A 73 -8.59 5.38 3.43
C ALA A 73 -7.32 4.68 3.94
N TYR A 74 -6.82 3.67 3.21
CA TYR A 74 -5.57 3.00 3.57
C TYR A 74 -4.36 3.93 3.48
N ARG A 75 -4.29 4.74 2.42
CA ARG A 75 -3.24 5.75 2.28
C ARG A 75 -3.29 6.74 3.45
N ASP A 76 -4.47 7.25 3.77
CA ASP A 76 -4.64 8.27 4.80
C ASP A 76 -4.25 7.70 6.18
N ALA A 77 -4.68 6.49 6.52
CA ALA A 77 -4.24 5.78 7.73
C ALA A 77 -2.72 5.59 7.81
N ILE A 78 -2.06 5.31 6.69
CA ILE A 78 -0.59 5.20 6.63
C ILE A 78 0.10 6.55 6.85
N ILE A 79 -0.45 7.63 6.29
CA ILE A 79 0.10 8.98 6.45
C ILE A 79 -0.09 9.48 7.89
N GLU A 80 -1.22 9.16 8.51
CA GLU A 80 -1.54 9.50 9.90
C GLU A 80 -0.77 8.65 10.91
N ALA A 81 -0.39 7.41 10.58
CA ALA A 81 0.36 6.55 11.50
C ALA A 81 1.89 6.72 11.39
N ILE A 82 2.40 7.20 10.26
CA ILE A 82 3.84 7.24 9.97
C ILE A 82 4.24 8.63 9.47
N PRO A 83 4.89 9.45 10.32
CA PRO A 83 5.28 10.80 9.96
C PRO A 83 6.26 10.81 8.76
N PRO A 84 6.21 11.86 7.92
CA PRO A 84 7.27 12.12 6.95
C PRO A 84 8.63 12.24 7.67
N ALA A 85 9.71 11.88 6.97
CA ALA A 85 11.05 12.09 7.50
C ALA A 85 11.29 13.60 7.69
N THR A 86 12.01 13.99 8.74
CA THR A 86 12.36 15.41 8.94
C THR A 86 13.56 15.80 8.09
N ASN A 87 13.71 17.09 7.83
CA ASN A 87 14.90 17.64 7.19
C ASN A 87 16.18 17.39 8.02
N HIS A 88 16.04 17.35 9.34
CA HIS A 88 17.13 17.04 10.27
C HIS A 88 17.57 15.58 10.15
N GLU A 89 16.63 14.62 10.16
CA GLU A 89 16.90 13.19 9.89
C GLU A 89 17.62 12.98 8.55
N GLN A 90 17.24 13.71 7.50
CA GLN A 90 17.95 13.64 6.22
C GLN A 90 19.35 14.26 6.27
N ALA A 91 19.54 15.35 7.00
CA ALA A 91 20.81 16.04 7.10
C ALA A 91 21.86 15.22 7.87
N VAL A 92 21.43 14.38 8.83
CA VAL A 92 22.33 13.53 9.62
C VAL A 92 22.57 12.15 8.99
N LEU A 93 21.80 11.76 7.96
CA LEU A 93 21.94 10.45 7.31
C LEU A 93 23.35 10.24 6.74
N LEU A 94 24.06 9.24 7.26
CA LEU A 94 25.41 8.91 6.84
C LEU A 94 25.40 8.20 5.48
N ARG A 95 26.22 8.67 4.54
CA ARG A 95 26.37 8.06 3.22
C ARG A 95 27.42 6.97 3.25
N LYS A 96 27.24 5.91 2.45
CA LYS A 96 28.18 4.76 2.37
C LYS A 96 29.62 5.14 2.03
N ASN A 97 29.82 6.25 1.35
CA ASN A 97 31.14 6.77 0.95
C ASN A 97 31.71 7.81 1.93
N ASN A 98 31.07 8.01 3.08
CA ASN A 98 31.56 8.93 4.09
C ASN A 98 32.66 8.27 4.91
N GLN A 99 33.85 8.89 4.91
CA GLN A 99 35.02 8.42 5.67
C GLN A 99 35.26 9.20 6.96
N SER A 100 34.49 10.28 7.22
CA SER A 100 34.66 11.12 8.40
C SER A 100 33.87 10.63 9.60
N GLY A 101 32.84 9.79 9.37
CA GLY A 101 31.87 9.35 10.37
C GLY A 101 30.74 10.36 10.62
N ILE A 102 30.78 11.54 10.00
CA ILE A 102 29.79 12.61 10.20
C ILE A 102 29.23 13.05 8.85
N SER A 103 27.90 13.02 8.71
CA SER A 103 27.25 13.41 7.45
C SER A 103 27.54 14.86 7.09
N GLY A 104 27.86 15.10 5.82
CA GLY A 104 28.22 16.42 5.30
C GLY A 104 29.66 16.84 5.57
N VAL A 105 30.46 16.06 6.31
CA VAL A 105 31.90 16.31 6.54
C VAL A 105 32.74 15.35 5.71
N ARG A 106 33.71 15.86 4.95
CA ARG A 106 34.65 15.02 4.17
C ARG A 106 36.02 15.67 4.03
N ARG A 107 37.04 14.83 3.85
CA ARG A 107 38.36 15.24 3.38
C ARG A 107 38.32 15.47 1.86
N ILE A 108 38.97 16.52 1.40
CA ILE A 108 39.13 16.86 -0.01
C ILE A 108 40.62 16.97 -0.29
N GLU A 109 41.07 16.22 -1.28
CA GLU A 109 42.43 16.25 -1.80
C GLU A 109 42.41 17.03 -3.11
N SER A 110 43.20 18.09 -3.19
CA SER A 110 43.25 18.97 -4.35
C SER A 110 44.69 19.39 -4.66
N ARG A 111 44.95 19.85 -5.88
CA ARG A 111 46.25 20.39 -6.27
C ARG A 111 46.64 21.64 -5.47
N GLU A 112 45.65 22.35 -4.94
CA GLU A 112 45.81 23.57 -4.14
C GLU A 112 46.03 23.27 -2.65
N GLY A 113 46.01 21.98 -2.27
CA GLY A 113 46.22 21.50 -0.91
C GLY A 113 45.01 20.72 -0.37
N ASP A 114 45.28 19.94 0.68
CA ASP A 114 44.27 19.14 1.36
C ASP A 114 43.42 20.04 2.27
N ALA A 115 42.11 19.76 2.33
CA ALA A 115 41.17 20.49 3.16
C ALA A 115 40.07 19.58 3.72
N TRP A 116 39.56 19.96 4.89
CA TRP A 116 38.33 19.40 5.45
C TRP A 116 37.15 20.29 5.09
N GLN A 117 36.11 19.70 4.49
CA GLN A 117 34.92 20.42 4.05
C GLN A 117 33.71 20.03 4.88
N ALA A 118 32.96 21.04 5.33
CA ALA A 118 31.61 20.92 5.86
C ALA A 118 30.59 21.33 4.79
N THR A 119 29.49 20.58 4.66
CA THR A 119 28.40 20.89 3.73
C THR A 119 27.03 20.64 4.36
N LEU A 120 26.06 21.52 4.14
CA LEU A 120 24.64 21.33 4.48
C LEU A 120 23.76 21.66 3.28
N MET A 121 22.83 20.76 2.96
CA MET A 121 21.73 21.07 2.05
C MET A 121 20.57 21.62 2.88
N THR A 122 20.08 22.80 2.50
CA THR A 122 18.88 23.44 3.05
C THR A 122 17.91 23.72 1.91
N ASN A 123 16.66 24.09 2.24
CA ASN A 123 15.69 24.52 1.22
C ASN A 123 16.18 25.75 0.45
N ASP A 124 17.00 26.59 1.08
CA ASP A 124 17.58 27.81 0.50
C ASP A 124 18.88 27.54 -0.30
N GLY A 125 19.28 26.27 -0.42
CA GLY A 125 20.46 25.85 -1.18
C GLY A 125 21.53 25.19 -0.33
N GLN A 126 22.74 25.12 -0.87
CA GLN A 126 23.84 24.37 -0.26
C GLN A 126 24.84 25.29 0.45
N LYS A 127 24.94 25.15 1.78
CA LYS A 127 26.04 25.73 2.57
C LYS A 127 27.28 24.85 2.41
N ARG A 128 28.45 25.46 2.16
CA ARG A 128 29.74 24.78 2.06
C ARG A 128 30.84 25.65 2.66
N GLU A 129 31.73 25.04 3.42
CA GLU A 129 32.87 25.73 4.03
C GLU A 129 34.08 24.78 4.11
N ASN A 130 35.27 25.30 3.81
CA ASN A 130 36.51 24.53 3.70
C ASN A 130 37.55 25.02 4.71
N PHE A 131 38.22 24.08 5.38
CA PHE A 131 39.29 24.33 6.33
C PHE A 131 40.56 23.65 5.82
N THR A 132 41.55 24.43 5.39
CA THR A 132 42.79 23.91 4.78
C THR A 132 43.70 23.27 5.81
N VAL A 133 44.24 22.10 5.47
CA VAL A 133 45.18 21.35 6.32
C VAL A 133 46.50 22.11 6.47
N SER A 134 46.94 22.84 5.43
CA SER A 134 48.16 23.67 5.49
C SER A 134 48.10 24.78 6.53
N LYS A 135 46.91 25.34 6.79
CA LYS A 135 46.73 26.46 7.73
C LYS A 135 46.48 25.98 9.16
N PHE A 136 45.74 24.89 9.33
CA PHE A 136 45.22 24.48 10.64
C PHE A 136 45.77 23.12 11.12
N GLY A 137 46.45 22.36 10.26
CA GLY A 137 46.81 20.97 10.53
C GLY A 137 45.62 20.02 10.38
N GLU A 138 45.91 18.73 10.19
CA GLU A 138 44.89 17.71 9.85
C GLU A 138 43.79 17.60 10.92
N LEU A 139 44.19 17.46 12.19
CA LEU A 139 43.26 17.28 13.31
C LEU A 139 42.41 18.53 13.56
N ALA A 140 43.00 19.72 13.54
CA ALA A 140 42.26 20.95 13.82
C ALA A 140 41.33 21.32 12.64
N ALA A 141 41.78 21.13 11.39
CA ALA A 141 40.92 21.32 10.21
C ALA A 141 39.69 20.40 10.26
N LYS A 142 39.88 19.12 10.62
CA LYS A 142 38.77 18.18 10.83
C LYS A 142 37.84 18.65 11.94
N SER A 143 38.37 19.06 13.08
CA SER A 143 37.58 19.54 14.22
C SER A 143 36.75 20.79 13.87
N MET A 144 37.32 21.74 13.14
CA MET A 144 36.61 22.94 12.67
C MET A 144 35.48 22.60 11.69
N ALA A 145 35.73 21.70 10.73
CA ALA A 145 34.68 21.25 9.81
C ALA A 145 33.52 20.57 10.55
N ILE A 146 33.82 19.79 11.60
CA ILE A 146 32.82 19.18 12.46
C ILE A 146 32.05 20.27 13.23
N ALA A 147 32.75 21.18 13.92
CA ALA A 147 32.12 22.26 14.70
C ALA A 147 31.18 23.12 13.84
N GLN A 148 31.62 23.47 12.63
CA GLN A 148 30.83 24.23 11.67
C GLN A 148 29.58 23.45 11.23
N ARG A 149 29.73 22.14 10.99
CA ARG A 149 28.60 21.25 10.69
C ARG A 149 27.58 21.26 11.82
N ARG A 150 28.02 21.17 13.08
CA ARG A 150 27.14 21.21 14.27
C ARG A 150 26.33 22.49 14.33
N LYS A 151 27.01 23.63 14.15
CA LYS A 151 26.37 24.95 14.17
C LYS A 151 25.25 25.03 13.13
N TRP A 152 25.51 24.60 11.90
CA TRP A 152 24.49 24.61 10.85
C TRP A 152 23.32 23.67 11.11
N LEU A 153 23.51 22.54 11.80
CA LEU A 153 22.43 21.63 12.17
C LEU A 153 21.59 22.17 13.33
N ALA A 154 22.21 22.86 14.29
CA ALA A 154 21.52 23.54 15.37
C ALA A 154 20.65 24.71 14.86
N ASP A 155 21.16 25.43 13.86
CA ASP A 155 20.44 26.54 13.22
C ASP A 155 19.39 26.08 12.19
N LEU A 156 19.29 24.76 11.90
CA LEU A 156 18.36 24.23 10.90
C LEU A 156 16.96 24.08 11.51
N PRO A 157 15.94 24.83 11.05
CA PRO A 157 14.57 24.66 11.55
C PRO A 157 14.06 23.26 11.26
N VAL A 158 13.63 22.50 12.27
CA VAL A 158 13.12 21.14 12.09
C VAL A 158 11.76 21.18 11.39
N THR A 159 11.66 20.54 10.23
CA THR A 159 10.43 20.49 9.43
C THR A 159 10.24 19.11 8.81
N HIS A 160 8.99 18.67 8.65
CA HIS A 160 8.67 17.44 7.94
C HIS A 160 8.84 17.61 6.42
N LEU A 161 9.54 16.66 5.81
CA LEU A 161 9.70 16.58 4.36
C LEU A 161 8.56 15.76 3.75
N ALA A 162 7.39 16.39 3.67
CA ALA A 162 6.25 15.84 2.95
C ALA A 162 6.32 16.18 1.46
N TYR A 163 6.05 15.19 0.61
CA TYR A 163 6.09 15.34 -0.85
C TYR A 163 4.80 15.96 -1.43
N ALA A 164 3.69 15.89 -0.69
CA ALA A 164 2.38 16.42 -1.09
C ALA A 164 1.87 17.39 -0.02
N HIS A 165 1.09 18.40 -0.44
CA HIS A 165 0.54 19.43 0.47
C HIS A 165 -0.29 18.80 1.59
N HIS A 166 -1.20 17.90 1.23
CA HIS A 166 -2.03 17.16 2.19
C HIS A 166 -1.19 16.34 3.18
N ALA A 167 -0.12 15.72 2.71
CA ALA A 167 0.81 14.99 3.57
C ALA A 167 1.63 15.92 4.50
N ALA A 168 1.77 17.20 4.16
CA ALA A 168 2.43 18.20 4.99
C ALA A 168 1.47 18.73 6.07
N GLU A 169 0.21 18.99 5.70
CA GLU A 169 -0.86 19.39 6.62
C GLU A 169 -1.10 18.35 7.71
N VAL A 170 -1.32 17.08 7.33
CA VAL A 170 -1.48 15.98 8.29
C VAL A 170 -0.26 15.86 9.21
N ALA A 171 0.94 16.11 8.67
CA ALA A 171 2.14 16.05 9.48
C ALA A 171 2.23 17.19 10.50
N GLN A 172 1.78 18.39 10.12
CA GLN A 172 1.72 19.54 11.02
C GLN A 172 0.62 19.36 12.08
N GLU A 173 -0.51 18.74 11.74
CA GLU A 173 -1.62 18.53 12.66
C GLU A 173 -1.34 17.42 13.68
N HIS A 174 -0.81 16.28 13.23
CA HIS A 174 -0.68 15.09 14.07
C HIS A 174 0.71 14.89 14.68
N PHE A 175 1.76 15.55 14.17
CA PHE A 175 3.15 15.30 14.56
C PHE A 175 3.97 16.57 14.86
N ALA A 176 3.33 17.73 15.02
CA ALA A 176 4.06 18.96 15.39
C ALA A 176 4.86 18.83 16.68
N ASP A 177 4.36 18.06 17.65
CA ASP A 177 5.00 17.85 18.95
C ASP A 177 6.22 16.91 18.89
N ASP A 178 6.37 16.13 17.81
CA ASP A 178 7.48 15.20 17.60
C ASP A 178 8.76 15.87 17.05
N LEU A 179 8.75 17.20 16.87
CA LEU A 179 9.85 17.98 16.29
C LEU A 179 10.94 18.30 17.34
N ILE A 180 11.66 17.29 17.80
CA ILE A 180 12.81 17.47 18.71
C ILE A 180 14.11 17.69 17.90
N PRO A 181 14.95 18.69 18.23
CA PRO A 181 16.26 18.86 17.60
C PRO A 181 17.16 17.65 17.88
N VAL A 182 17.58 16.94 16.83
CA VAL A 182 18.47 15.77 16.97
C VAL A 182 19.89 16.22 17.28
N SER A 183 20.49 15.67 18.35
CA SER A 183 21.93 15.79 18.66
C SER A 183 22.75 14.83 17.79
N ASP A 184 23.98 15.22 17.45
CA ASP A 184 24.88 14.63 16.43
C ASP A 184 25.22 13.13 16.50
N VAL A 185 24.70 12.36 17.46
CA VAL A 185 25.07 10.94 17.65
C VAL A 185 23.94 10.04 17.22
N MET A 186 23.79 9.89 15.90
CA MET A 186 22.68 9.18 15.25
C MET A 186 21.31 9.79 15.60
N PRO A 187 20.40 9.98 14.64
CA PRO A 187 19.03 10.20 15.04
C PRO A 187 18.61 8.97 15.81
N GLU A 188 18.31 9.13 17.11
CA GLU A 188 17.31 8.28 17.73
C GLU A 188 16.05 8.53 16.92
N SER A 189 15.88 7.77 15.84
CA SER A 189 14.65 7.74 15.09
C SER A 189 13.58 7.39 16.12
N HIS A 190 12.73 8.35 16.48
CA HIS A 190 11.66 8.11 17.45
C HIS A 190 10.74 6.93 17.04
N LEU A 191 10.83 6.50 15.77
CA LEU A 191 10.33 5.21 15.33
C LEU A 191 11.46 4.40 14.69
N THR A 192 11.79 3.28 15.32
CA THR A 192 12.65 2.26 14.78
C THR A 192 12.04 1.64 13.51
N ALA A 193 12.86 0.98 12.69
CA ALA A 193 12.36 0.29 11.49
C ALA A 193 11.31 -0.77 11.86
N ASP A 194 11.53 -1.49 12.97
CA ASP A 194 10.63 -2.54 13.47
C ASP A 194 9.26 -1.98 13.90
N GLU A 195 9.24 -0.81 14.56
CA GLU A 195 7.98 -0.13 14.92
C GLU A 195 7.22 0.38 13.70
N ILE A 196 7.92 0.89 12.67
CA ILE A 196 7.30 1.30 11.43
C ILE A 196 6.68 0.09 10.73
N GLU A 197 7.42 -1.03 10.65
CA GLU A 197 6.91 -2.27 10.06
C GLU A 197 5.71 -2.82 10.83
N ALA A 198 5.75 -2.80 12.16
CA ALA A 198 4.63 -3.20 13.02
C ALA A 198 3.38 -2.32 12.80
N ARG A 199 3.52 -1.00 12.68
CA ARG A 199 2.41 -0.09 12.36
C ARG A 199 1.82 -0.38 10.98
N ILE A 200 2.67 -0.56 9.96
CA ILE A 200 2.22 -0.95 8.61
C ILE A 200 1.46 -2.27 8.66
N GLN A 201 1.96 -3.25 9.41
CA GLN A 201 1.32 -4.55 9.55
C GLN A 201 -0.03 -4.47 10.25
N SER A 202 -0.16 -3.70 11.34
CA SER A 202 -1.43 -3.49 12.02
C SER A 202 -2.48 -2.88 11.08
N ILE A 203 -2.12 -1.84 10.33
CA ILE A 203 -3.02 -1.22 9.34
C ILE A 203 -3.36 -2.23 8.24
N ASN A 204 -2.40 -3.05 7.81
CA ASN A 204 -2.67 -4.09 6.83
C ASN A 204 -3.74 -5.08 7.31
N ASP A 205 -3.59 -5.57 8.54
CA ASP A 205 -4.48 -6.53 9.17
C ASP A 205 -5.89 -5.95 9.36
N ASP A 206 -6.01 -4.70 9.79
CA ASP A 206 -7.30 -4.06 10.00
C ASP A 206 -8.06 -3.88 8.68
N PHE A 207 -7.36 -3.46 7.62
CA PHE A 207 -7.95 -3.40 6.28
C PHE A 207 -8.24 -4.78 5.67
N ASP A 208 -7.49 -5.82 6.04
CA ASP A 208 -7.78 -7.19 5.62
C ASP A 208 -9.04 -7.73 6.31
N LYS A 209 -9.22 -7.44 7.61
CA LYS A 209 -10.43 -7.77 8.38
C LYS A 209 -11.65 -7.00 7.90
N ALA A 210 -11.49 -5.73 7.53
CA ALA A 210 -12.56 -4.86 7.04
C ALA A 210 -12.96 -5.11 5.57
N ARG A 211 -12.33 -6.07 4.88
CA ARG A 211 -12.71 -6.40 3.50
C ARG A 211 -14.18 -6.79 3.43
N PRO A 212 -14.90 -6.34 2.38
CA PRO A 212 -16.27 -6.75 2.19
C PRO A 212 -16.41 -8.27 2.14
N LYS A 213 -17.41 -8.78 2.85
CA LYS A 213 -17.78 -10.20 2.82
C LYS A 213 -18.29 -10.55 1.43
N ARG A 214 -17.85 -11.68 0.88
CA ARG A 214 -18.18 -12.12 -0.47
C ARG A 214 -18.70 -13.54 -0.45
N LEU A 215 -19.68 -13.83 -1.29
CA LEU A 215 -20.27 -15.14 -1.41
C LEU A 215 -20.21 -15.57 -2.86
N ARG A 216 -19.46 -16.63 -3.12
CA ARG A 216 -19.46 -17.31 -4.41
C ARG A 216 -20.32 -18.56 -4.32
N VAL A 217 -21.31 -18.66 -5.19
CA VAL A 217 -22.11 -19.88 -5.39
C VAL A 217 -21.92 -20.35 -6.82
N ARG A 218 -21.44 -21.59 -6.96
CA ARG A 218 -21.27 -22.24 -8.26
C ARG A 218 -21.99 -23.56 -8.27
N ILE A 219 -22.84 -23.76 -9.25
CA ILE A 219 -23.44 -25.06 -9.54
C ILE A 219 -22.84 -25.59 -10.83
N LYS A 220 -22.34 -26.82 -10.79
CA LYS A 220 -21.75 -27.48 -11.95
C LYS A 220 -22.21 -28.92 -12.05
N TYR A 221 -22.67 -29.31 -13.24
CA TYR A 221 -22.95 -30.69 -13.57
C TYR A 221 -21.67 -31.41 -14.01
N TYR A 222 -21.51 -32.64 -13.53
CA TYR A 222 -20.44 -33.56 -13.88
C TYR A 222 -21.04 -34.81 -14.53
N HIS A 223 -20.24 -35.51 -15.34
CA HIS A 223 -20.65 -36.76 -15.96
C HIS A 223 -21.15 -37.78 -14.93
N GLY A 224 -22.16 -38.56 -15.31
CA GLY A 224 -22.76 -39.58 -14.44
C GLY A 224 -23.87 -39.08 -13.50
N SER A 225 -24.63 -38.05 -13.90
CA SER A 225 -25.78 -37.54 -13.13
C SER A 225 -25.39 -36.95 -11.76
N ARG A 226 -24.29 -36.20 -11.70
CA ARG A 226 -23.82 -35.55 -10.47
C ARG A 226 -23.83 -34.04 -10.60
N LEU A 227 -24.66 -33.38 -9.81
CA LEU A 227 -24.70 -31.93 -9.70
C LEU A 227 -23.93 -31.49 -8.45
N SER A 228 -22.93 -30.63 -8.61
CA SER A 228 -22.13 -30.11 -7.50
C SER A 228 -22.53 -28.69 -7.17
N VAL A 229 -22.84 -28.42 -5.91
CA VAL A 229 -23.05 -27.10 -5.32
C VAL A 229 -21.79 -26.68 -4.57
N PHE A 230 -21.17 -25.60 -5.00
CA PHE A 230 -19.95 -25.06 -4.43
C PHE A 230 -20.22 -23.68 -3.85
N VAL A 231 -19.95 -23.52 -2.55
CA VAL A 231 -20.08 -22.26 -1.81
C VAL A 231 -18.70 -21.83 -1.30
N SER A 232 -18.32 -20.57 -1.44
CA SER A 232 -17.04 -20.05 -0.94
C SER A 232 -17.12 -18.58 -0.55
N ASP A 233 -16.28 -18.17 0.41
CA ASP A 233 -16.08 -16.76 0.79
C ASP A 233 -15.28 -15.95 -0.26
N ALA A 234 -14.77 -16.63 -1.29
CA ALA A 234 -13.85 -16.07 -2.28
C ALA A 234 -12.61 -15.36 -1.65
N GLY A 235 -12.27 -15.70 -0.40
CA GLY A 235 -11.20 -15.12 0.40
C GLY A 235 -9.80 -15.61 -0.01
N LYS A 236 -8.78 -15.21 0.77
CA LYS A 236 -7.41 -15.73 0.66
C LYS A 236 -6.85 -15.96 2.07
N PRO A 237 -6.72 -17.22 2.54
CA PRO A 237 -7.16 -18.45 1.87
C PRO A 237 -8.70 -18.51 1.77
N ALA A 238 -9.21 -19.03 0.65
CA ALA A 238 -10.65 -19.17 0.46
C ALA A 238 -11.20 -20.34 1.28
N LYS A 239 -12.14 -20.09 2.19
CA LYS A 239 -12.95 -21.14 2.79
C LYS A 239 -14.01 -21.55 1.77
N ARG A 240 -14.27 -22.86 1.68
CA ARG A 240 -15.19 -23.43 0.68
C ARG A 240 -15.90 -24.66 1.18
N LYS A 241 -17.11 -24.88 0.67
CA LYS A 241 -17.93 -26.05 0.90
C LYS A 241 -18.42 -26.60 -0.43
N LEU A 242 -18.34 -27.92 -0.60
CA LEU A 242 -18.81 -28.63 -1.77
C LEU A 242 -19.84 -29.67 -1.34
N VAL A 243 -21.01 -29.63 -1.97
CA VAL A 243 -22.10 -30.60 -1.75
C VAL A 243 -22.47 -31.21 -3.10
N GLN A 244 -22.68 -32.52 -3.13
CA GLN A 244 -23.05 -33.23 -4.35
C GLN A 244 -24.49 -33.74 -4.26
N ILE A 245 -25.19 -33.63 -5.39
CA ILE A 245 -26.56 -34.12 -5.59
C ILE A 245 -26.51 -35.18 -6.69
N ASN A 246 -27.13 -36.32 -6.44
CA ASN A 246 -27.26 -37.40 -7.43
C ASN A 246 -28.57 -37.22 -8.19
N THR A 247 -28.50 -36.86 -9.47
CA THR A 247 -29.65 -36.54 -10.30
C THR A 247 -30.14 -37.72 -11.16
N ARG A 248 -29.62 -38.95 -10.94
CA ARG A 248 -29.86 -40.10 -11.85
C ARG A 248 -31.33 -40.54 -11.94
N ARG A 249 -32.10 -40.34 -10.87
CA ARG A 249 -33.52 -40.73 -10.76
C ARG A 249 -34.42 -39.55 -10.41
N MET A 250 -33.95 -38.33 -10.67
CA MET A 250 -34.68 -37.11 -10.29
C MET A 250 -35.22 -36.44 -11.54
N GLU A 251 -36.49 -36.05 -11.48
CA GLU A 251 -37.10 -35.17 -12.46
C GLU A 251 -36.55 -33.75 -12.35
N LYS A 252 -36.70 -32.92 -13.40
CA LYS A 252 -36.14 -31.57 -13.43
C LYS A 252 -36.56 -30.73 -12.21
N LEU A 253 -37.84 -30.79 -11.82
CA LEU A 253 -38.38 -30.04 -10.68
C LEU A 253 -37.81 -30.52 -9.33
N GLU A 254 -37.57 -31.82 -9.20
CA GLU A 254 -36.93 -32.41 -8.01
C GLU A 254 -35.46 -31.99 -7.89
N VAL A 255 -34.74 -31.98 -9.01
CA VAL A 255 -33.35 -31.49 -9.07
C VAL A 255 -33.30 -30.01 -8.66
N LEU A 256 -34.23 -29.18 -9.12
CA LEU A 256 -34.30 -27.76 -8.75
C LEU A 256 -34.58 -27.57 -7.27
N THR A 257 -35.53 -28.32 -6.72
CA THR A 257 -35.90 -28.27 -5.30
C THR A 257 -34.74 -28.69 -4.41
N GLU A 258 -34.09 -29.80 -4.75
CA GLU A 258 -32.91 -30.29 -4.02
C GLU A 258 -31.73 -29.31 -4.16
N ALA A 259 -31.51 -28.73 -5.34
CA ALA A 259 -30.47 -27.73 -5.55
C ALA A 259 -30.69 -26.47 -4.70
N LYS A 260 -31.93 -25.94 -4.65
CA LYS A 260 -32.28 -24.80 -3.78
C LYS A 260 -32.00 -25.11 -2.31
N ALA A 261 -32.48 -26.27 -1.83
CA ALA A 261 -32.27 -26.70 -0.45
C ALA A 261 -30.78 -26.86 -0.11
N LYS A 262 -29.97 -27.46 -0.99
CA LYS A 262 -28.52 -27.61 -0.76
C LYS A 262 -27.76 -26.29 -0.83
N VAL A 263 -28.14 -25.38 -1.72
CA VAL A 263 -27.55 -24.02 -1.76
C VAL A 263 -27.84 -23.29 -0.46
N GLU A 264 -29.10 -23.25 -0.03
CA GLU A 264 -29.50 -22.57 1.20
C GLU A 264 -28.80 -23.17 2.44
N ALA A 265 -28.82 -24.50 2.58
CA ALA A 265 -28.14 -25.18 3.69
C ALA A 265 -26.62 -24.99 3.67
N ALA A 266 -25.99 -25.02 2.48
CA ALA A 266 -24.56 -24.79 2.35
C ALA A 266 -24.17 -23.36 2.74
N ILE A 267 -24.97 -22.35 2.37
CA ILE A 267 -24.74 -20.96 2.78
C ILE A 267 -25.01 -20.79 4.28
N ALA A 268 -26.07 -21.38 4.82
CA ALA A 268 -26.43 -21.23 6.22
C ALA A 268 -25.39 -21.83 7.18
N GLU A 269 -24.77 -22.96 6.81
CA GLU A 269 -23.68 -23.54 7.59
C GLU A 269 -22.37 -22.76 7.44
N PHE A 270 -22.15 -22.16 6.27
CA PHE A 270 -20.91 -21.45 5.97
C PHE A 270 -20.88 -20.01 6.51
N TYR A 271 -22.02 -19.32 6.47
CA TYR A 271 -22.23 -17.97 6.97
C TYR A 271 -23.25 -17.99 8.13
N ASP A 272 -24.52 -17.84 7.80
CA ASP A 272 -25.64 -17.83 8.74
C ASP A 272 -26.97 -17.94 7.97
N ARG A 273 -28.07 -18.17 8.70
CA ARG A 273 -29.40 -18.33 8.11
C ARG A 273 -29.92 -17.06 7.43
N ASP A 274 -29.54 -15.88 7.92
CA ASP A 274 -30.01 -14.61 7.36
C ASP A 274 -29.38 -14.38 5.97
N THR A 275 -28.08 -14.63 5.84
CA THR A 275 -27.32 -14.58 4.60
C THR A 275 -27.85 -15.58 3.58
N ALA A 276 -28.21 -16.78 4.02
CA ALA A 276 -28.81 -17.79 3.15
C ALA A 276 -30.16 -17.33 2.58
N LYS A 277 -31.06 -16.82 3.45
CA LYS A 277 -32.36 -16.28 3.03
C LYS A 277 -32.22 -15.09 2.08
N TRP A 278 -31.34 -14.14 2.41
CA TRP A 278 -31.04 -13.00 1.56
C TRP A 278 -30.57 -13.46 0.17
N PHE A 279 -29.59 -14.37 0.11
CA PHE A 279 -29.06 -14.86 -1.16
C PHE A 279 -30.14 -15.55 -1.99
N MET A 280 -30.95 -16.42 -1.37
CA MET A 280 -32.03 -17.12 -2.06
C MET A 280 -33.10 -16.14 -2.57
N GLY A 281 -33.48 -15.14 -1.79
CA GLY A 281 -34.44 -14.11 -2.18
C GLY A 281 -33.94 -13.20 -3.30
N ALA A 282 -32.71 -12.70 -3.20
CA ALA A 282 -32.15 -11.73 -4.14
C ALA A 282 -31.62 -12.36 -5.44
N HIS A 283 -31.13 -13.60 -5.38
CA HIS A 283 -30.42 -14.23 -6.49
C HIS A 283 -30.82 -15.69 -6.72
N GLY A 284 -30.75 -16.52 -5.68
CA GLY A 284 -30.84 -17.98 -5.80
C GLY A 284 -32.15 -18.49 -6.40
N ASN A 285 -33.28 -17.91 -6.04
CA ASN A 285 -34.59 -18.31 -6.55
C ASN A 285 -34.75 -18.04 -8.05
N ALA A 286 -34.23 -16.90 -8.53
CA ALA A 286 -34.24 -16.56 -9.95
C ALA A 286 -33.24 -17.42 -10.75
N LEU A 287 -32.03 -17.63 -10.21
CA LEU A 287 -31.00 -18.46 -10.85
C LEU A 287 -31.36 -19.95 -10.92
N LEU A 288 -32.24 -20.41 -10.02
CA LEU A 288 -32.77 -21.78 -9.95
C LEU A 288 -34.26 -21.83 -10.33
N ALA A 289 -34.75 -20.87 -11.11
CA ALA A 289 -36.07 -20.93 -11.69
C ALA A 289 -36.11 -21.96 -12.83
N GLU A 290 -37.28 -22.55 -13.09
CA GLU A 290 -37.41 -23.64 -14.05
C GLU A 290 -37.11 -23.22 -15.50
N ASP A 291 -37.47 -21.98 -15.82
CA ASP A 291 -37.25 -21.31 -17.10
C ASP A 291 -35.82 -20.76 -17.25
N ALA A 292 -35.15 -20.44 -16.14
CA ALA A 292 -33.80 -19.84 -16.15
C ALA A 292 -32.65 -20.85 -15.99
N PHE A 293 -32.85 -21.97 -15.30
CA PHE A 293 -31.76 -22.88 -14.94
C PHE A 293 -31.59 -24.04 -15.92
N HIS A 294 -30.43 -24.08 -16.59
CA HIS A 294 -30.03 -25.21 -17.41
C HIS A 294 -29.03 -26.11 -16.68
N VAL A 295 -29.46 -27.32 -16.30
CA VAL A 295 -28.70 -28.26 -15.44
C VAL A 295 -27.29 -28.53 -15.97
N ARG A 296 -27.12 -28.71 -17.30
CA ARG A 296 -25.81 -29.05 -17.89
C ARG A 296 -24.83 -27.87 -17.92
N GLU A 297 -25.34 -26.65 -17.95
CA GLU A 297 -24.52 -25.44 -17.97
C GLU A 297 -24.17 -25.01 -16.54
N GLY A 298 -25.16 -25.09 -15.64
CA GLY A 298 -25.04 -24.59 -14.28
C GLY A 298 -24.83 -23.08 -14.25
N PHE A 299 -24.26 -22.57 -13.16
CA PHE A 299 -23.90 -21.15 -13.04
C PHE A 299 -22.73 -20.94 -12.08
N ASN A 300 -22.14 -19.76 -12.12
CA ASN A 300 -21.12 -19.31 -11.18
C ASN A 300 -21.34 -17.83 -10.89
N VAL A 301 -21.87 -17.52 -9.71
CA VAL A 301 -22.14 -16.16 -9.27
C VAL A 301 -21.24 -15.80 -8.09
N LEU A 302 -20.72 -14.58 -8.09
CA LEU A 302 -20.03 -13.97 -6.96
C LEU A 302 -20.80 -12.71 -6.59
N VAL A 303 -21.26 -12.65 -5.34
CA VAL A 303 -21.99 -11.51 -4.81
C VAL A 303 -21.28 -10.95 -3.58
N MET A 304 -21.50 -9.67 -3.32
CA MET A 304 -21.09 -9.02 -2.08
C MET A 304 -22.18 -9.27 -1.05
N VAL A 305 -21.84 -9.82 0.11
CA VAL A 305 -22.82 -10.05 1.17
C VAL A 305 -23.17 -8.69 1.76
N GLU A 306 -24.44 -8.29 1.66
CA GLU A 306 -24.90 -7.04 2.27
C GLU A 306 -24.69 -7.12 3.78
N ALA A 307 -23.90 -6.19 4.33
CA ALA A 307 -23.91 -5.96 5.76
C ALA A 307 -25.32 -5.49 6.12
N LYS A 308 -25.92 -6.07 7.17
CA LYS A 308 -27.19 -5.56 7.73
C LYS A 308 -27.09 -4.04 7.77
N LYS A 309 -27.95 -3.33 7.04
CA LYS A 309 -28.25 -1.95 7.41
C LYS A 309 -28.82 -2.06 8.81
N SER A 310 -28.03 -1.73 9.82
CA SER A 310 -28.56 -1.48 11.15
C SER A 310 -29.69 -0.47 10.93
N ALA A 311 -30.93 -0.90 11.16
CA ALA A 311 -32.05 0.01 11.19
C ALA A 311 -31.72 1.01 12.31
N VAL A 312 -31.44 2.25 11.90
CA VAL A 312 -31.45 3.41 12.80
C VAL A 312 -32.88 3.85 12.93
#